data_AF-A0A925LSR4-F1
#
_entry.id   AF-A0A925LSR4-F1
#
_cell.length_a   1.000
_cell.length_b   1.000
_cell.length_c   1.000
_cell.angle_alpha   90.00
_cell.angle_beta   90.00
_cell.angle_gamma   90.00
#
_symmetry.space_group_name_H-M   'P 1'
#
loop_
_entity.id
_entity.type
_entity.pdbx_description
1 polymer ?
#
loop_
_entity_poly.entity_id
_entity_poly.type
_entity_poly.pdbx_seq_one_letter_code
_entity_poly.pdbx_strand_id
1 'polypeptide(L)'
;MLISAWLTAVRNRLQSPSPTKRRINKKQAASASEGLEIRALLTTTLQAVRPNVGEFLVQNEIRTVAPQELTLQFSLGSTITPASINSNSIEVLRSGFDGLFGNGNDVPVTIGYVGPGSSPNEVVLRFGENLIDEHYRIVTHGTGANILQATVLVNGLPVADPVTDANFNFELDLGAQVVAVDPQPVTVNSNGTVTQARNQVVVYFNSDTLNTASANNASFYQLIFTNETVTNLDDVKYNPTSVVYNPATNTSTLTFASDLAALAGSGPGTFRLRIGNADVTPEAPVTQFNFADVGDSYLTATTLGTISTTGNLSHIINSAIDPLPYAFTFPGANTDPGHREIEVESHINGFADITHGISQINYNFKDVYGTDPLGNILHNVITDAQKQRAREVFEFYGSLLGIDFRETDSLGLTVVTGDLRAIDPTIPTGPGGVAGLAGGGVAIMDQAEVWNDGPGADWFSVAMHEIGHLLGQGHTYDLPDQTIQGSNPLATVGNVEPFFPGNADVIHGQYQYRPDSVDVDLYKFVVGAGQSGVFTTEVIAERLANASRLDSAIRLFRENPDGSREML
;
A
#
# COMPACT_ATOMS: atom_id res chain seq x y z
N MET A 1 14.29 32.94 44.17
CA MET A 1 13.49 31.70 44.07
C MET A 1 14.20 30.83 43.03
N LEU A 2 15.21 30.01 43.32
CA LEU A 2 15.34 28.84 44.20
C LEU A 2 14.26 27.76 44.06
N ILE A 3 14.68 26.70 43.33
CA ILE A 3 14.59 25.25 43.65
C ILE A 3 13.20 24.60 43.67
N SER A 4 12.95 23.75 42.68
CA SER A 4 12.21 22.47 42.80
C SER A 4 12.23 21.75 41.44
N ALA A 5 13.19 20.83 41.19
CA ALA A 5 12.83 19.41 41.08
C ALA A 5 14.05 18.46 41.19
N TRP A 6 15.06 18.78 42.01
CA TRP A 6 16.22 17.91 42.32
C TRP A 6 16.06 17.15 43.65
N LEU A 7 14.87 16.64 43.97
CA LEU A 7 14.61 16.02 45.28
C LEU A 7 13.67 14.81 45.23
N THR A 8 13.96 13.82 44.37
CA THR A 8 13.39 12.46 44.54
C THR A 8 14.34 11.31 44.14
N ALA A 9 15.60 11.55 43.78
CA ALA A 9 16.49 10.48 43.30
C ALA A 9 17.75 10.20 44.17
N VAL A 10 17.95 10.91 45.30
CA VAL A 10 19.21 10.82 46.07
C VAL A 10 19.10 10.11 47.44
N ARG A 11 17.92 9.67 47.90
CA ARG A 11 17.80 9.16 49.29
C ARG A 11 17.93 7.64 49.53
N ASN A 12 18.07 6.79 48.51
CA ASN A 12 18.19 5.33 48.75
C ASN A 12 19.54 4.70 48.37
N ARG A 13 20.52 5.48 47.90
CA ARG A 13 21.92 5.06 47.90
C ARG A 13 22.61 5.66 49.12
N LEU A 14 22.74 4.87 50.19
CA LEU A 14 23.80 4.89 51.22
C LEU A 14 23.27 4.33 52.56
N GLN A 15 22.89 3.05 52.60
CA GLN A 15 22.98 2.24 53.83
C GLN A 15 23.29 0.79 53.43
N SER A 16 24.54 0.36 53.64
CA SER A 16 24.96 -1.04 53.61
C SER A 16 25.12 -1.53 55.05
N PRO A 17 24.77 -2.79 55.35
CA PRO A 17 25.45 -3.56 56.39
C PRO A 17 26.25 -4.75 55.80
N SER A 18 27.32 -5.05 56.50
CA SER A 18 28.47 -5.93 56.21
C SER A 18 28.14 -7.45 56.24
N PRO A 19 29.09 -8.33 55.83
CA PRO A 19 28.81 -9.72 55.45
C PRO A 19 28.94 -10.72 56.61
N THR A 20 28.04 -11.71 56.68
CA THR A 20 28.12 -12.83 57.63
C THR A 20 28.37 -14.15 56.90
N LYS A 21 29.44 -14.86 57.31
CA LYS A 21 29.94 -16.13 56.76
C LYS A 21 29.13 -17.36 57.22
N ARG A 22 29.28 -18.46 56.45
CA ARG A 22 29.06 -19.92 56.71
C ARG A 22 27.78 -20.48 56.07
N ARG A 23 27.75 -21.71 55.53
CA ARG A 23 28.68 -22.86 55.57
C ARG A 23 28.38 -23.76 54.36
N ILE A 24 29.42 -24.22 53.67
CA ILE A 24 29.33 -25.24 52.62
C ILE A 24 29.22 -26.61 53.31
N ASN A 25 28.14 -27.35 53.04
CA ASN A 25 28.05 -28.79 53.35
C ASN A 25 28.14 -29.58 52.04
N LYS A 26 29.21 -30.38 51.91
CA LYS A 26 29.37 -31.41 50.88
C LYS A 26 28.83 -32.75 51.42
N LYS A 27 28.02 -33.42 50.60
CA LYS A 27 27.81 -34.88 50.39
C LYS A 27 26.31 -35.11 50.08
N GLN A 28 25.90 -35.96 49.14
CA GLN A 28 26.48 -37.23 48.68
C GLN A 28 25.98 -37.51 47.25
N ALA A 29 26.80 -38.19 46.44
CA ALA A 29 26.36 -38.73 45.16
C ALA A 29 25.19 -39.70 45.39
N ALA A 30 24.04 -39.43 44.77
CA ALA A 30 22.91 -40.34 44.70
C ALA A 30 22.42 -40.37 43.25
N SER A 31 22.68 -41.52 42.62
CA SER A 31 21.94 -42.15 41.54
C SER A 31 21.38 -41.25 40.43
N ALA A 32 21.88 -41.46 39.22
CA ALA A 32 21.09 -41.29 38.01
C ALA A 32 19.72 -41.95 38.23
N SER A 33 18.70 -41.14 38.44
CA SER A 33 17.34 -41.52 38.08
C SER A 33 17.17 -40.89 36.73
N GLU A 34 17.13 -41.73 35.70
CA GLU A 34 16.60 -41.38 34.40
C GLU A 34 15.29 -40.64 34.64
N GLY A 35 15.29 -39.33 34.41
CA GLY A 35 14.07 -38.63 34.12
C GLY A 35 13.56 -39.26 32.84
N LEU A 36 12.59 -40.17 32.98
CA LEU A 36 11.85 -40.69 31.85
C LEU A 36 11.34 -39.46 31.09
N GLU A 37 11.89 -39.22 29.89
CA GLU A 37 11.29 -38.29 28.97
C GLU A 37 9.83 -38.69 28.82
N ILE A 38 8.93 -37.72 29.01
CA ILE A 38 7.55 -37.90 28.60
C ILE A 38 7.63 -38.28 27.13
N ARG A 39 7.30 -39.54 26.80
CA ARG A 39 7.02 -39.95 25.43
C ARG A 39 5.76 -39.21 24.99
N ALA A 40 5.90 -37.92 24.70
CA ALA A 40 4.94 -37.22 23.88
C ALA A 40 4.96 -37.96 22.56
N LEU A 41 3.79 -38.49 22.19
CA LEU A 41 3.57 -39.04 20.87
C LEU A 41 3.96 -37.94 19.89
N LEU A 42 5.08 -38.11 19.18
CA LEU A 42 5.41 -37.28 18.02
C LEU A 42 4.27 -37.52 17.05
N THR A 43 3.36 -36.54 16.96
CA THR A 43 2.32 -36.56 15.96
C THR A 43 2.17 -35.16 15.38
N THR A 44 2.20 -35.10 14.05
CA THR A 44 1.90 -33.91 13.29
C THR A 44 0.39 -33.65 13.34
N THR A 45 -0.03 -32.45 13.74
CA THR A 45 -1.44 -32.03 13.76
C THR A 45 -1.64 -30.80 12.88
N LEU A 46 -2.85 -30.62 12.35
CA LEU A 46 -3.25 -29.39 11.67
C LEU A 46 -3.33 -28.25 12.70
N GLN A 47 -2.59 -27.17 12.48
CA GLN A 47 -2.47 -26.02 13.39
C GLN A 47 -3.29 -24.83 12.90
N ALA A 48 -3.28 -24.54 11.60
CA ALA A 48 -3.99 -23.41 11.03
C ALA A 48 -4.43 -23.66 9.59
N VAL A 49 -5.47 -22.94 9.17
CA VAL A 49 -5.98 -22.90 7.79
C VAL A 49 -5.98 -21.45 7.33
N ARG A 50 -5.20 -21.15 6.29
CA ARG A 50 -4.99 -19.77 5.81
C ARG A 50 -5.62 -19.60 4.42
N PRO A 51 -6.60 -18.72 4.24
CA PRO A 51 -7.09 -18.37 2.91
C PRO A 51 -6.10 -17.47 2.16
N ASN A 52 -6.20 -17.45 0.84
CA ASN A 52 -5.47 -16.51 -0.01
C ASN A 52 -5.94 -15.05 0.13
N VAL A 53 -7.09 -14.84 0.77
CA VAL A 53 -7.68 -13.53 1.03
C VAL A 53 -8.15 -13.45 2.48
N GLY A 54 -7.79 -12.39 3.18
CA GLY A 54 -8.20 -12.12 4.56
C GLY A 54 -7.38 -12.85 5.64
N GLU A 55 -7.92 -12.87 6.85
CA GLU A 55 -7.31 -13.44 8.06
C GLU A 55 -7.38 -14.98 8.09
N PHE A 56 -6.62 -15.62 8.98
CA PHE A 56 -6.67 -17.08 9.19
C PHE A 56 -8.07 -17.55 9.57
N LEU A 57 -8.50 -18.70 9.05
CA LEU A 57 -9.78 -19.29 9.42
C LEU A 57 -9.72 -19.83 10.85
N VAL A 58 -10.79 -19.59 11.60
CA VAL A 58 -11.05 -20.22 12.91
C VAL A 58 -12.08 -21.35 12.74
N GLN A 59 -12.00 -22.38 13.59
CA GLN A 59 -12.94 -23.50 13.57
C GLN A 59 -14.39 -23.02 13.71
N ASN A 60 -15.25 -23.43 12.77
CA ASN A 60 -16.66 -23.06 12.64
C ASN A 60 -16.89 -21.55 12.44
N GLU A 61 -15.91 -20.82 11.89
CA GLU A 61 -16.09 -19.41 11.54
C GLU A 61 -16.95 -19.24 10.28
N ILE A 62 -17.69 -18.13 10.23
CA ILE A 62 -18.47 -17.69 9.07
C ILE A 62 -17.65 -16.68 8.27
N ARG A 63 -17.54 -16.89 6.96
CA ARG A 63 -16.82 -16.02 6.03
C ARG A 63 -17.74 -15.49 4.94
N THR A 64 -17.61 -14.20 4.66
CA THR A 64 -18.40 -13.51 3.63
C THR A 64 -17.71 -13.40 2.27
N VAL A 65 -16.52 -14.01 2.15
CA VAL A 65 -15.73 -14.04 0.93
C VAL A 65 -15.24 -15.46 0.70
N ALA A 66 -15.56 -16.02 -0.47
CA ALA A 66 -15.12 -17.35 -0.86
C ALA A 66 -13.61 -17.36 -1.16
N PRO A 67 -12.80 -18.20 -0.47
CA PRO A 67 -11.40 -18.39 -0.81
C PRO A 67 -11.25 -19.19 -2.11
N GLN A 68 -10.19 -18.90 -2.88
CA GLN A 68 -9.82 -19.72 -4.05
C GLN A 68 -8.74 -20.74 -3.72
N GLU A 69 -7.95 -20.46 -2.68
CA GLU A 69 -6.86 -21.28 -2.21
C GLU A 69 -6.83 -21.27 -0.68
N LEU A 70 -6.52 -22.43 -0.08
CA LEU A 70 -6.22 -22.56 1.33
C LEU A 70 -4.82 -23.14 1.52
N THR A 71 -4.07 -22.59 2.47
CA THR A 71 -2.83 -23.18 2.98
C THR A 71 -3.10 -23.80 4.34
N LEU A 72 -2.95 -25.11 4.43
CA LEU A 72 -3.02 -25.89 5.66
C LEU A 72 -1.62 -25.92 6.29
N GLN A 73 -1.50 -25.41 7.51
CA GLN A 73 -0.23 -25.39 8.24
C GLN A 73 -0.26 -26.46 9.33
N PHE A 74 0.72 -27.35 9.30
CA PHE A 74 0.89 -28.43 10.26
C PHE A 74 1.95 -28.10 11.32
N SER A 75 2.11 -28.96 12.33
CA SER A 75 3.08 -28.83 13.42
C SER A 75 4.46 -28.32 12.95
N LEU A 76 4.98 -27.31 13.66
CA LEU A 76 6.31 -26.75 13.37
C LEU A 76 7.40 -27.80 13.61
N GLY A 77 8.37 -27.87 12.70
CA GLY A 77 9.48 -28.84 12.74
C GLY A 77 9.20 -30.17 12.04
N SER A 78 7.93 -30.46 11.70
CA SER A 78 7.55 -31.59 10.85
C SER A 78 7.66 -31.21 9.37
N THR A 79 7.99 -32.17 8.52
CA THR A 79 8.08 -32.04 7.06
C THR A 79 7.08 -33.00 6.43
N ILE A 80 6.08 -32.48 5.73
CA ILE A 80 5.08 -33.28 5.01
C ILE A 80 5.75 -33.96 3.81
N THR A 81 5.55 -35.26 3.67
CA THR A 81 6.08 -36.04 2.55
C THR A 81 5.31 -35.69 1.28
N PRO A 82 5.93 -35.05 0.25
CA PRO A 82 5.19 -34.53 -0.89
C PRO A 82 4.39 -35.57 -1.68
N ALA A 83 4.91 -36.81 -1.77
CA ALA A 83 4.23 -37.92 -2.44
C ALA A 83 2.94 -38.40 -1.73
N SER A 84 2.77 -38.05 -0.45
CA SER A 84 1.56 -38.37 0.31
C SER A 84 0.45 -37.33 0.15
N ILE A 85 0.74 -36.19 -0.49
CA ILE A 85 -0.22 -35.10 -0.71
C ILE A 85 -1.05 -35.41 -1.98
N ASN A 86 -2.34 -35.68 -1.80
CA ASN A 86 -3.28 -35.90 -2.90
C ASN A 86 -4.73 -35.68 -2.41
N SER A 87 -5.69 -35.70 -3.33
CA SER A 87 -7.11 -35.46 -3.05
C SER A 87 -7.80 -36.56 -2.21
N ASN A 88 -7.09 -37.63 -1.86
CA ASN A 88 -7.61 -38.67 -0.97
C ASN A 88 -6.97 -38.61 0.44
N SER A 89 -5.86 -37.87 0.61
CA SER A 89 -5.24 -37.64 1.93
C SER A 89 -5.71 -36.35 2.58
N ILE A 90 -6.16 -35.38 1.76
CA ILE A 90 -6.88 -34.19 2.20
C ILE A 90 -8.11 -34.02 1.30
N GLU A 91 -9.29 -34.01 1.92
CA GLU A 91 -10.58 -33.85 1.25
C GLU A 91 -11.27 -32.58 1.73
N VAL A 92 -12.12 -32.01 0.87
CA VAL A 92 -13.04 -30.94 1.27
C VAL A 92 -14.45 -31.37 0.91
N LEU A 93 -15.35 -31.32 1.89
CA LEU A 93 -16.74 -31.76 1.79
C LEU A 93 -17.66 -30.57 2.03
N ARG A 94 -18.81 -30.58 1.35
CA ARG A 94 -19.96 -29.72 1.59
C ARG A 94 -21.06 -30.53 2.29
N SER A 95 -21.79 -29.90 3.20
CA SER A 95 -22.86 -30.57 3.98
C SER A 95 -24.07 -31.03 3.13
N GLY A 96 -24.22 -30.53 1.90
CA GLY A 96 -25.44 -30.73 1.12
C GLY A 96 -26.61 -29.88 1.62
N PHE A 97 -26.32 -28.65 2.05
CA PHE A 97 -27.26 -27.61 2.52
C PHE A 97 -28.00 -27.86 3.85
N ASP A 98 -27.61 -28.87 4.63
CA ASP A 98 -28.24 -29.14 5.94
C ASP A 98 -27.36 -28.77 7.14
N GLY A 99 -26.11 -28.33 6.89
CA GLY A 99 -25.13 -27.97 7.93
C GLY A 99 -24.62 -29.17 8.75
N LEU A 100 -25.01 -30.39 8.39
CA LEU A 100 -24.61 -31.62 9.05
C LEU A 100 -23.63 -32.38 8.15
N PHE A 101 -22.71 -33.12 8.76
CA PHE A 101 -21.77 -33.95 8.03
C PHE A 101 -21.77 -35.38 8.56
N GLY A 102 -21.56 -36.35 7.69
CA GLY A 102 -21.53 -37.79 8.00
C GLY A 102 -22.90 -38.48 7.97
N ASN A 103 -23.92 -37.81 7.43
CA ASN A 103 -25.29 -38.29 7.26
C ASN A 103 -25.58 -38.85 5.85
N GLY A 104 -24.60 -38.83 4.95
CA GLY A 104 -24.65 -39.51 3.65
C GLY A 104 -25.09 -38.65 2.46
N ASN A 105 -25.41 -37.37 2.68
CA ASN A 105 -25.62 -36.36 1.64
C ASN A 105 -24.44 -35.39 1.48
N ASP A 106 -23.31 -35.65 2.17
CA ASP A 106 -22.07 -34.90 1.98
C ASP A 106 -21.64 -34.91 0.51
N VAL A 107 -21.36 -33.73 -0.03
CA VAL A 107 -20.93 -33.57 -1.44
C VAL A 107 -19.44 -33.24 -1.47
N PRO A 108 -18.59 -34.06 -2.14
CA PRO A 108 -17.18 -33.73 -2.28
C PRO A 108 -17.00 -32.47 -3.14
N VAL A 109 -16.11 -31.58 -2.70
CA VAL A 109 -15.68 -30.39 -3.45
C VAL A 109 -14.57 -30.77 -4.41
N THR A 110 -14.64 -30.26 -5.64
CA THR A 110 -13.60 -30.50 -6.63
C THR A 110 -12.35 -29.69 -6.28
N ILE A 111 -11.24 -30.35 -5.98
CA ILE A 111 -9.93 -29.72 -5.76
C ILE A 111 -9.15 -29.72 -7.07
N GLY A 112 -8.83 -28.53 -7.60
CA GLY A 112 -8.09 -28.36 -8.84
C GLY A 112 -6.59 -28.59 -8.68
N TYR A 113 -6.05 -28.31 -7.50
CA TYR A 113 -4.66 -28.59 -7.14
C TYR A 113 -4.51 -28.85 -5.65
N VAL A 114 -3.71 -29.84 -5.28
CA VAL A 114 -3.27 -30.06 -3.89
C VAL A 114 -1.79 -30.45 -3.91
N GLY A 115 -0.97 -29.76 -3.12
CA GLY A 115 0.48 -29.92 -3.19
C GLY A 115 1.23 -29.26 -2.02
N PRO A 116 2.55 -29.41 -1.96
CA PRO A 116 3.35 -28.81 -0.90
C PRO A 116 3.29 -27.27 -0.95
N GLY A 117 3.28 -26.65 0.22
CA GLY A 117 3.30 -25.20 0.38
C GLY A 117 4.71 -24.58 0.34
N SER A 118 4.79 -23.32 0.78
CA SER A 118 6.05 -22.56 0.80
C SER A 118 7.02 -23.05 1.87
N SER A 119 6.48 -23.58 2.97
CA SER A 119 7.23 -24.20 4.05
C SER A 119 7.06 -25.73 4.05
N PRO A 120 8.04 -26.51 4.55
CA PRO A 120 7.96 -27.98 4.57
C PRO A 120 6.78 -28.57 5.36
N ASN A 121 6.18 -27.79 6.28
CA ASN A 121 5.02 -28.18 7.07
C ASN A 121 3.69 -27.66 6.49
N GLU A 122 3.67 -27.16 5.26
CA GLU A 122 2.48 -26.59 4.62
C GLU A 122 1.97 -27.46 3.47
N VAL A 123 0.65 -27.50 3.33
CA VAL A 123 -0.03 -28.05 2.14
C VAL A 123 -0.95 -26.98 1.58
N VAL A 124 -0.85 -26.72 0.28
CA VAL A 124 -1.68 -25.76 -0.44
C VAL A 124 -2.73 -26.52 -1.23
N LEU A 125 -3.98 -26.12 -1.11
CA LEU A 125 -5.10 -26.59 -1.92
C LEU A 125 -5.72 -25.42 -2.69
N ARG A 126 -5.99 -25.61 -3.98
CA ARG A 126 -6.74 -24.69 -4.84
C ARG A 126 -8.02 -25.35 -5.28
N PHE A 127 -9.14 -24.67 -5.12
CA PHE A 127 -10.42 -25.19 -5.55
C PHE A 127 -10.51 -25.22 -7.08
N GLY A 128 -11.10 -26.28 -7.62
CA GLY A 128 -11.35 -26.43 -9.05
C GLY A 128 -12.64 -25.75 -9.51
N GLU A 129 -13.42 -25.22 -8.55
CA GLU A 129 -14.70 -24.55 -8.75
C GLU A 129 -14.83 -23.39 -7.76
N ASN A 130 -15.71 -22.43 -8.07
CA ASN A 130 -16.06 -21.38 -7.12
C ASN A 130 -16.90 -21.99 -6.00
N LEU A 131 -16.51 -21.73 -4.76
CA LEU A 131 -17.27 -22.15 -3.60
C LEU A 131 -18.57 -21.33 -3.51
N ILE A 132 -19.67 -22.02 -3.24
CA ILE A 132 -20.99 -21.42 -3.02
C ILE A 132 -21.22 -21.18 -1.52
N ASP A 133 -22.28 -20.44 -1.20
CA ASP A 133 -22.78 -20.30 0.17
C ASP A 133 -23.16 -21.68 0.73
N GLU A 134 -22.40 -22.15 1.73
CA GLU A 134 -22.61 -23.45 2.37
C GLU A 134 -21.69 -23.68 3.59
N HIS A 135 -21.90 -24.82 4.27
CA HIS A 135 -20.98 -25.34 5.27
C HIS A 135 -19.96 -26.28 4.64
N TYR A 136 -18.68 -26.07 4.98
CA TYR A 136 -17.54 -26.83 4.46
C TYR A 136 -16.80 -27.53 5.59
N ARG A 137 -16.28 -28.73 5.29
CA ARG A 137 -15.37 -29.49 6.15
C ARG A 137 -14.14 -29.90 5.37
N ILE A 138 -12.98 -29.50 5.87
CA ILE A 138 -11.68 -29.99 5.43
C ILE A 138 -11.35 -31.22 6.29
N VAL A 139 -11.12 -32.34 5.64
CA VAL A 139 -10.74 -33.61 6.29
C VAL A 139 -9.28 -33.90 5.98
N THR A 140 -8.46 -34.05 7.02
CA THR A 140 -7.09 -34.57 6.89
C THR A 140 -7.08 -36.02 7.36
N HIS A 141 -6.61 -36.92 6.50
CA HIS A 141 -6.49 -38.34 6.80
C HIS A 141 -5.08 -38.67 7.28
N GLY A 142 -4.92 -38.92 8.58
CA GLY A 142 -3.75 -39.49 9.21
C GLY A 142 -3.78 -41.02 9.35
N THR A 143 -4.97 -41.63 9.23
CA THR A 143 -5.16 -43.09 9.29
C THR A 143 -5.88 -43.66 8.05
N GLY A 144 -5.69 -44.94 7.74
CA GLY A 144 -6.32 -45.61 6.59
C GLY A 144 -5.39 -45.87 5.39
N ALA A 145 -5.97 -45.99 4.19
CA ALA A 145 -5.24 -46.37 2.97
C ALA A 145 -4.58 -45.18 2.25
N ASN A 146 -5.15 -43.97 2.38
CA ASN A 146 -4.70 -42.76 1.71
C ASN A 146 -4.31 -41.70 2.75
N ILE A 147 -3.21 -41.91 3.47
CA ILE A 147 -2.81 -41.03 4.58
C ILE A 147 -1.84 -39.94 4.13
N LEU A 148 -1.97 -38.77 4.76
CA LEU A 148 -0.93 -37.74 4.78
C LEU A 148 0.20 -38.22 5.69
N GLN A 149 1.43 -38.13 5.21
CA GLN A 149 2.62 -38.58 5.94
C GLN A 149 3.53 -37.39 6.24
N ALA A 150 4.16 -37.41 7.41
CA ALA A 150 5.15 -36.44 7.79
C ALA A 150 6.41 -37.11 8.37
N THR A 151 7.49 -36.35 8.41
CA THR A 151 8.75 -36.72 9.04
C THR A 151 9.25 -35.60 9.94
N VAL A 152 9.96 -35.92 11.02
CA VAL A 152 10.62 -34.95 11.90
C VAL A 152 12.09 -35.30 12.03
N LEU A 153 12.94 -34.29 12.20
CA LEU A 153 14.37 -34.51 12.43
C LEU A 153 14.62 -34.83 13.91
N VAL A 154 15.04 -36.06 14.19
CA VAL A 154 15.55 -36.48 15.50
C VAL A 154 17.04 -36.75 15.36
N ASN A 155 17.87 -35.98 16.07
CA ASN A 155 19.34 -36.05 15.96
C ASN A 155 19.85 -35.91 14.51
N GLY A 156 19.18 -35.08 13.70
CA GLY A 156 19.55 -34.83 12.30
C GLY A 156 19.14 -35.93 11.31
N LEU A 157 18.44 -36.97 11.76
CA LEU A 157 17.89 -38.02 10.89
C LEU A 157 16.36 -37.88 10.77
N PRO A 158 15.79 -38.02 9.56
CA PRO A 158 14.34 -38.01 9.39
C PRO A 158 13.74 -39.28 9.98
N VAL A 159 12.79 -39.11 10.90
CA VAL A 159 11.98 -40.16 11.51
C VAL A 159 10.52 -39.93 11.13
N ALA A 160 9.76 -41.01 10.89
CA ALA A 160 8.33 -40.91 10.60
C ALA A 160 7.59 -40.23 11.77
N ASP A 161 6.78 -39.24 11.44
CA ASP A 161 5.94 -38.48 12.36
C ASP A 161 4.47 -38.64 11.91
N PRO A 162 3.69 -39.54 12.55
CA PRO A 162 2.32 -39.80 12.15
C PRO A 162 1.47 -38.52 12.17
N VAL A 163 0.72 -38.26 11.10
CA VAL A 163 -0.27 -37.18 11.06
C VAL A 163 -1.54 -37.64 11.81
N THR A 164 -2.14 -36.76 12.61
CA THR A 164 -3.43 -37.03 13.27
C THR A 164 -4.61 -36.70 12.33
N ASP A 165 -5.64 -37.54 12.32
CA ASP A 165 -6.91 -37.24 11.62
C ASP A 165 -7.51 -35.94 12.13
N ALA A 166 -7.88 -35.02 11.24
CA ALA A 166 -8.42 -33.72 11.61
C ALA A 166 -9.62 -33.31 10.75
N ASN A 167 -10.61 -32.67 11.37
CA ASN A 167 -11.74 -32.04 10.70
C ASN A 167 -11.75 -30.56 11.01
N PHE A 168 -11.60 -29.72 10.00
CA PHE A 168 -11.71 -28.28 10.12
C PHE A 168 -12.96 -27.80 9.40
N ASN A 169 -13.90 -27.20 10.13
CA ASN A 169 -15.15 -26.71 9.53
C ASN A 169 -15.12 -25.19 9.39
N PHE A 170 -15.75 -24.67 8.36
CA PHE A 170 -16.06 -23.24 8.20
C PHE A 170 -17.35 -23.09 7.38
N GLU A 171 -17.98 -21.92 7.46
CA GLU A 171 -19.19 -21.57 6.72
C GLU A 171 -18.85 -20.41 5.78
N LEU A 172 -19.42 -20.46 4.56
CA LEU A 172 -19.43 -19.33 3.65
C LEU A 172 -20.85 -18.75 3.65
N ASP A 173 -20.99 -17.51 4.10
CA ASP A 173 -22.21 -16.69 4.01
C ASP A 173 -22.00 -15.66 2.89
N LEU A 174 -22.21 -16.10 1.65
CA LEU A 174 -22.02 -15.26 0.47
C LEU A 174 -23.35 -14.52 0.24
N GLY A 175 -23.31 -13.19 0.19
CA GLY A 175 -24.54 -12.42 0.01
C GLY A 175 -25.40 -12.88 -1.18
N ALA A 176 -26.71 -12.78 -1.02
CA ALA A 176 -27.69 -13.28 -1.98
C ALA A 176 -27.43 -12.87 -3.43
N GLN A 177 -27.60 -13.83 -4.33
CA GLN A 177 -27.34 -13.67 -5.76
C GLN A 177 -28.61 -13.86 -6.58
N VAL A 178 -28.70 -13.15 -7.70
CA VAL A 178 -29.75 -13.36 -8.71
C VAL A 178 -29.35 -14.52 -9.61
N VAL A 179 -30.11 -15.60 -9.58
CA VAL A 179 -29.83 -16.84 -10.34
C VAL A 179 -30.53 -16.81 -11.70
N ALA A 180 -31.73 -16.23 -11.75
CA ALA A 180 -32.51 -16.10 -12.98
C ALA A 180 -33.47 -14.91 -12.92
N VAL A 181 -33.84 -14.42 -14.09
CA VAL A 181 -34.88 -13.40 -14.29
C VAL A 181 -35.81 -13.89 -15.38
N ASP A 182 -37.10 -14.01 -15.07
CA ASP A 182 -38.15 -14.41 -16.01
C ASP A 182 -39.04 -13.19 -16.34
N PRO A 183 -38.83 -12.52 -17.48
CA PRO A 183 -39.69 -11.45 -17.93
C PRO A 183 -40.98 -12.00 -18.56
N GLN A 184 -42.12 -11.49 -18.13
CA GLN A 184 -43.45 -11.88 -18.60
C GLN A 184 -43.71 -13.39 -18.45
N PRO A 185 -43.68 -13.93 -17.21
CA PRO A 185 -43.78 -15.36 -16.95
C PRO A 185 -45.07 -15.94 -17.52
N VAL A 186 -44.99 -17.18 -18.00
CA VAL A 186 -46.09 -17.90 -18.66
C VAL A 186 -46.51 -19.08 -17.78
N THR A 187 -47.79 -19.14 -17.44
CA THR A 187 -48.37 -20.23 -16.64
C THR A 187 -49.33 -21.06 -17.48
N VAL A 188 -49.24 -22.39 -17.35
CA VAL A 188 -50.23 -23.32 -17.92
C VAL A 188 -51.25 -23.63 -16.83
N ASN A 189 -52.49 -23.23 -17.04
CA ASN A 189 -53.58 -23.46 -16.10
C ASN A 189 -53.99 -24.95 -16.11
N SER A 190 -54.67 -25.39 -15.04
CA SER A 190 -55.11 -26.78 -14.87
C SER A 190 -56.07 -27.29 -15.96
N ASN A 191 -56.70 -26.38 -16.71
CA ASN A 191 -57.55 -26.66 -17.86
C ASN A 191 -56.78 -26.71 -19.20
N GLY A 192 -55.45 -26.59 -19.18
CA GLY A 192 -54.58 -26.60 -20.36
C GLY A 192 -54.47 -25.27 -21.10
N THR A 193 -55.10 -24.18 -20.64
CA THR A 193 -54.91 -22.85 -21.24
C THR A 193 -53.63 -22.20 -20.74
N VAL A 194 -53.04 -21.34 -21.56
CA VAL A 194 -51.79 -20.63 -21.25
C VAL A 194 -52.09 -19.16 -20.93
N THR A 195 -51.61 -18.65 -19.80
CA THR A 195 -51.72 -17.24 -19.41
C THR A 195 -50.33 -16.64 -19.29
N GLN A 196 -50.10 -15.48 -19.89
CA GLN A 196 -48.85 -14.73 -19.74
C GLN A 196 -49.08 -13.49 -18.86
N ALA A 197 -48.26 -13.30 -17.83
CA ALA A 197 -48.29 -12.11 -17.00
C ALA A 197 -47.45 -10.99 -17.64
N ARG A 198 -48.01 -10.31 -18.65
CA ARG A 198 -47.28 -9.37 -19.52
C ARG A 198 -46.72 -8.13 -18.82
N ASN A 199 -47.15 -7.82 -17.61
CA ASN A 199 -46.68 -6.69 -16.81
C ASN A 199 -45.81 -7.13 -15.61
N GLN A 200 -45.34 -8.37 -15.58
CA GLN A 200 -44.57 -8.91 -14.46
C GLN A 200 -43.17 -9.36 -14.87
N VAL A 201 -42.25 -9.27 -13.91
CA VAL A 201 -40.91 -9.85 -13.97
C VAL A 201 -40.69 -10.63 -12.68
N VAL A 202 -40.29 -11.90 -12.77
CA VAL A 202 -39.97 -12.72 -11.60
C VAL A 202 -38.47 -12.86 -11.48
N VAL A 203 -37.93 -12.46 -10.34
CA VAL A 203 -36.50 -12.59 -10.03
C VAL A 203 -36.33 -13.78 -9.09
N TYR A 204 -35.43 -14.70 -9.45
CA TYR A 204 -35.07 -15.86 -8.65
C TYR A 204 -33.74 -15.61 -7.96
N PHE A 205 -33.73 -15.69 -6.64
CA PHE A 205 -32.53 -15.61 -5.83
C PHE A 205 -32.01 -17.02 -5.51
N ASN A 206 -30.75 -17.12 -5.08
CA ASN A 206 -30.15 -18.36 -4.62
C ASN A 206 -30.82 -18.80 -3.30
N SER A 207 -30.25 -19.79 -2.62
CA SER A 207 -30.83 -20.37 -1.41
C SER A 207 -30.94 -19.37 -0.24
N ASP A 208 -30.34 -18.19 -0.36
CA ASP A 208 -30.29 -17.18 0.68
C ASP A 208 -31.64 -16.48 0.84
N THR A 209 -32.18 -16.57 2.04
CA THR A 209 -33.45 -15.92 2.34
C THR A 209 -33.24 -14.43 2.55
N LEU A 210 -33.71 -13.61 1.60
CA LEU A 210 -33.68 -12.16 1.72
C LEU A 210 -34.53 -11.66 2.89
N ASN A 211 -34.13 -10.52 3.46
CA ASN A 211 -34.99 -9.77 4.38
C ASN A 211 -36.30 -9.37 3.67
N THR A 212 -37.42 -9.84 4.19
CA THR A 212 -38.75 -9.63 3.59
C THR A 212 -39.10 -8.15 3.40
N ALA A 213 -38.78 -7.28 4.36
CA ALA A 213 -39.12 -5.86 4.24
C ALA A 213 -38.32 -5.19 3.11
N SER A 214 -37.02 -5.49 3.02
CA SER A 214 -36.14 -5.01 1.95
C SER A 214 -36.54 -5.57 0.58
N ALA A 215 -36.79 -6.88 0.49
CA ALA A 215 -37.13 -7.55 -0.77
C ALA A 215 -38.50 -7.15 -1.32
N ASN A 216 -39.43 -6.70 -0.47
CA ASN A 216 -40.72 -6.13 -0.92
C ASN A 216 -40.63 -4.64 -1.25
N ASN A 217 -39.49 -3.98 -1.03
CA ASN A 217 -39.35 -2.56 -1.31
C ASN A 217 -39.20 -2.31 -2.82
N ALA A 218 -40.26 -1.79 -3.44
CA ALA A 218 -40.27 -1.46 -4.86
C ALA A 218 -39.17 -0.49 -5.31
N SER A 219 -38.63 0.34 -4.41
CA SER A 219 -37.55 1.27 -4.79
C SER A 219 -36.22 0.58 -5.10
N PHE A 220 -36.03 -0.68 -4.68
CA PHE A 220 -34.81 -1.46 -4.95
C PHE A 220 -34.82 -2.17 -6.30
N TYR A 221 -35.90 -2.01 -7.08
CA TYR A 221 -36.06 -2.66 -8.38
C TYR A 221 -36.42 -1.62 -9.43
N GLN A 222 -35.67 -1.57 -10.53
CA GLN A 222 -35.88 -0.57 -11.57
C GLN A 222 -35.65 -1.19 -12.95
N LEU A 223 -36.58 -0.98 -13.87
CA LEU A 223 -36.34 -1.20 -15.30
C LEU A 223 -35.83 0.09 -15.91
N ILE A 224 -34.70 0.01 -16.61
CA ILE A 224 -34.06 1.12 -17.29
C ILE A 224 -34.18 0.84 -18.79
N PHE A 225 -34.96 1.65 -19.48
CA PHE A 225 -35.12 1.58 -20.92
C PHE A 225 -33.99 2.34 -21.59
N THR A 226 -33.21 1.65 -22.43
CA THR A 226 -31.91 2.17 -22.86
C THR A 226 -31.88 2.75 -24.26
N ASN A 227 -33.00 2.74 -24.98
CA ASN A 227 -33.09 3.10 -26.41
C ASN A 227 -32.02 2.44 -27.32
N GLU A 228 -31.39 1.34 -26.88
CA GLU A 228 -30.21 0.74 -27.54
C GLU A 228 -29.04 1.72 -27.78
N THR A 229 -28.92 2.77 -26.97
CA THR A 229 -27.79 3.69 -27.03
C THR A 229 -26.64 3.22 -26.13
N VAL A 230 -25.42 3.63 -26.48
CA VAL A 230 -24.22 3.32 -25.70
C VAL A 230 -24.13 4.21 -24.45
N THR A 231 -24.78 5.36 -24.47
CA THR A 231 -24.78 6.34 -23.37
C THR A 231 -26.02 6.18 -22.51
N ASN A 232 -25.95 6.52 -21.23
CA ASN A 232 -27.11 6.53 -20.33
C ASN A 232 -27.91 7.85 -20.36
N LEU A 233 -27.59 8.79 -21.27
CA LEU A 233 -28.16 10.15 -21.28
C LEU A 233 -29.65 10.18 -21.64
N ASP A 234 -30.12 9.19 -22.38
CA ASP A 234 -31.50 9.03 -22.81
C ASP A 234 -32.21 7.87 -22.11
N ASP A 235 -31.58 7.26 -21.10
CA ASP A 235 -32.15 6.15 -20.33
C ASP A 235 -33.36 6.60 -19.51
N VAL A 236 -34.51 5.94 -19.68
CA VAL A 236 -35.75 6.22 -18.92
C VAL A 236 -36.01 5.13 -17.89
N LYS A 237 -36.29 5.50 -16.65
CA LYS A 237 -36.50 4.57 -15.53
C LYS A 237 -37.98 4.31 -15.26
N TYR A 238 -38.30 3.05 -14.97
CA TYR A 238 -39.61 2.58 -14.59
C TYR A 238 -39.51 1.74 -13.31
N ASN A 239 -40.20 2.18 -12.27
CA ASN A 239 -40.30 1.43 -11.02
C ASN A 239 -41.52 0.50 -11.05
N PRO A 240 -41.46 -0.69 -10.43
CA PRO A 240 -42.64 -1.51 -10.25
C PRO A 240 -43.63 -0.80 -9.33
N THR A 241 -44.92 -1.01 -9.56
CA THR A 241 -45.99 -0.54 -8.68
C THR A 241 -46.04 -1.33 -7.37
N SER A 242 -45.59 -2.58 -7.40
CA SER A 242 -45.49 -3.44 -6.22
C SER A 242 -44.46 -4.55 -6.44
N VAL A 243 -43.84 -4.99 -5.34
CA VAL A 243 -42.98 -6.16 -5.30
C VAL A 243 -43.50 -7.12 -4.23
N VAL A 244 -43.60 -8.40 -4.58
CA VAL A 244 -44.02 -9.46 -3.65
C VAL A 244 -42.91 -10.49 -3.56
N TYR A 245 -42.25 -10.56 -2.41
CA TYR A 245 -41.22 -11.55 -2.11
C TYR A 245 -41.82 -12.80 -1.45
N ASN A 246 -41.48 -13.97 -1.99
CA ASN A 246 -41.86 -15.28 -1.45
C ASN A 246 -40.62 -16.05 -0.94
N PRO A 247 -40.39 -16.08 0.39
CA PRO A 247 -39.22 -16.75 0.99
C PRO A 247 -39.25 -18.28 0.86
N ALA A 248 -40.39 -18.90 0.57
CA ALA A 248 -40.45 -20.36 0.36
C ALA A 248 -39.86 -20.78 -1.00
N THR A 249 -39.79 -19.84 -1.94
CA THR A 249 -39.30 -20.09 -3.31
C THR A 249 -38.13 -19.18 -3.68
N ASN A 250 -37.68 -18.31 -2.76
CA ASN A 250 -36.70 -17.24 -2.98
C ASN A 250 -36.97 -16.44 -4.26
N THR A 251 -38.22 -16.02 -4.46
CA THR A 251 -38.63 -15.22 -5.64
C THR A 251 -39.18 -13.85 -5.26
N SER A 252 -38.82 -12.81 -6.04
CA SER A 252 -39.50 -11.52 -6.02
C SER A 252 -40.28 -11.31 -7.30
N THR A 253 -41.60 -11.18 -7.19
CA THR A 253 -42.48 -10.84 -8.32
C THR A 253 -42.67 -9.33 -8.39
N LEU A 254 -42.09 -8.73 -9.42
CA LEU A 254 -42.19 -7.31 -9.74
C LEU A 254 -43.42 -7.10 -10.62
N THR A 255 -44.32 -6.20 -10.23
CA THR A 255 -45.50 -5.85 -11.04
C THR A 255 -45.40 -4.39 -11.49
N PHE A 256 -45.57 -4.14 -12.79
CA PHE A 256 -45.52 -2.81 -13.40
C PHE A 256 -46.92 -2.31 -13.77
N ALA A 257 -47.02 -0.98 -13.94
CA ALA A 257 -48.28 -0.29 -14.19
C ALA A 257 -48.96 -0.67 -15.52
N SER A 258 -48.19 -1.18 -16.48
CA SER A 258 -48.66 -1.61 -17.80
C SER A 258 -47.88 -2.81 -18.30
N ASP A 259 -48.32 -3.38 -19.42
CA ASP A 259 -47.53 -4.33 -20.21
C ASP A 259 -46.11 -3.79 -20.43
N LEU A 260 -45.09 -4.62 -20.21
CA LEU A 260 -43.69 -4.24 -20.40
C LEU A 260 -43.42 -3.74 -21.83
N ALA A 261 -44.11 -4.29 -22.82
CA ALA A 261 -43.98 -3.85 -24.22
C ALA A 261 -44.54 -2.45 -24.49
N ALA A 262 -45.44 -1.96 -23.63
CA ALA A 262 -46.02 -0.62 -23.74
C ALA A 262 -45.43 0.36 -22.70
N LEU A 263 -44.61 -0.13 -21.77
CA LEU A 263 -44.10 0.63 -20.63
C LEU A 263 -43.20 1.79 -21.07
N ALA A 264 -42.36 1.58 -22.08
CA ALA A 264 -41.44 2.58 -22.62
C ALA A 264 -42.03 3.47 -23.74
N GLY A 265 -43.32 3.28 -24.10
CA GLY A 265 -43.86 3.79 -25.35
C GLY A 265 -43.42 2.94 -26.55
N SER A 266 -44.09 3.10 -27.70
CA SER A 266 -43.82 2.31 -28.90
C SER A 266 -42.48 2.72 -29.54
N GLY A 267 -41.41 2.00 -29.25
CA GLY A 267 -40.09 2.17 -29.86
C GLY A 267 -39.18 0.95 -29.66
N PRO A 268 -38.18 0.74 -30.54
CA PRO A 268 -37.17 -0.30 -30.33
C PRO A 268 -36.27 0.06 -29.14
N GLY A 269 -36.05 -0.87 -28.22
CA GLY A 269 -35.17 -0.68 -27.08
C GLY A 269 -35.11 -1.92 -26.20
N THR A 270 -34.08 -2.01 -25.36
CA THR A 270 -33.93 -3.06 -24.36
C THR A 270 -34.10 -2.49 -22.95
N PHE A 271 -34.65 -3.29 -22.05
CA PHE A 271 -34.67 -2.99 -20.63
C PHE A 271 -33.47 -3.63 -19.93
N ARG A 272 -32.76 -2.84 -19.12
CA ARG A 272 -31.85 -3.35 -18.10
C ARG A 272 -32.59 -3.38 -16.76
N LEU A 273 -32.53 -4.50 -16.05
CA LEU A 273 -33.08 -4.62 -14.70
C LEU A 273 -32.00 -4.32 -13.67
N ARG A 274 -32.22 -3.30 -12.84
CA ARG A 274 -31.38 -2.96 -11.68
C ARG A 274 -32.07 -3.47 -10.41
N ILE A 275 -31.29 -4.10 -9.53
CA ILE A 275 -31.75 -4.71 -8.28
C ILE A 275 -30.79 -4.32 -7.16
N GLY A 276 -31.32 -4.01 -5.97
CA GLY A 276 -30.57 -3.98 -4.71
C GLY A 276 -30.30 -2.60 -4.10
N ASN A 277 -30.56 -1.50 -4.81
CA ASN A 277 -30.47 -0.15 -4.24
C ASN A 277 -31.44 0.83 -4.91
N ALA A 278 -31.71 1.93 -4.21
CA ALA A 278 -32.55 3.03 -4.69
C ALA A 278 -31.72 4.23 -5.16
N ASP A 279 -30.41 4.07 -5.33
CA ASP A 279 -29.52 5.19 -5.63
C ASP A 279 -29.86 5.78 -7.00
N VAL A 280 -29.98 7.10 -7.04
CA VAL A 280 -30.07 7.84 -8.30
C VAL A 280 -28.82 7.55 -9.14
N THR A 281 -29.02 7.42 -10.46
CA THR A 281 -27.88 7.34 -11.39
C THR A 281 -27.18 8.70 -11.31
N PRO A 282 -25.86 8.75 -11.10
CA PRO A 282 -25.14 10.03 -11.13
C PRO A 282 -25.37 10.72 -12.48
N GLU A 283 -25.60 12.03 -12.47
CA GLU A 283 -25.54 12.84 -13.69
C GLU A 283 -24.12 12.80 -14.28
N ALA A 284 -23.99 13.07 -15.58
CA ALA A 284 -22.69 13.18 -16.21
C ALA A 284 -21.85 14.27 -15.50
N PRO A 285 -20.54 14.06 -15.28
CA PRO A 285 -19.69 15.08 -14.69
C PRO A 285 -19.75 16.39 -15.49
N VAL A 286 -19.91 17.50 -14.79
CA VAL A 286 -19.82 18.82 -15.41
C VAL A 286 -18.36 19.18 -15.52
N THR A 287 -17.89 19.34 -16.75
CA THR A 287 -16.61 20.00 -17.02
C THR A 287 -16.77 21.50 -16.79
N GLN A 288 -16.09 22.02 -15.77
CA GLN A 288 -15.94 23.47 -15.61
C GLN A 288 -14.68 23.89 -16.37
N PHE A 289 -14.87 24.64 -17.45
CA PHE A 289 -13.78 25.24 -18.21
C PHE A 289 -13.53 26.69 -17.77
N ASN A 290 -12.25 27.04 -17.69
CA ASN A 290 -11.69 28.39 -17.67
C ASN A 290 -11.88 29.18 -16.37
N PHE A 291 -11.09 28.83 -15.36
CA PHE A 291 -10.59 29.86 -14.45
C PHE A 291 -9.37 30.47 -15.14
N ALA A 292 -9.50 31.69 -15.66
CA ALA A 292 -8.38 32.37 -16.31
C ALA A 292 -7.24 32.72 -15.33
N ASP A 293 -7.55 32.68 -14.03
CA ASP A 293 -6.64 32.88 -12.91
C ASP A 293 -7.29 32.18 -11.70
N VAL A 294 -6.74 31.08 -11.24
CA VAL A 294 -7.23 30.41 -10.03
C VAL A 294 -6.58 31.11 -8.84
N GLY A 295 -7.37 31.45 -7.82
CA GLY A 295 -6.80 32.11 -6.64
C GLY A 295 -5.90 31.18 -5.83
N ASP A 296 -4.82 31.74 -5.32
CA ASP A 296 -3.78 31.11 -4.48
C ASP A 296 -3.97 31.33 -2.98
N SER A 297 -4.99 32.09 -2.59
CA SER A 297 -5.29 32.45 -1.21
C SER A 297 -6.75 32.19 -0.88
N TYR A 298 -7.09 32.02 0.41
CA TYR A 298 -8.48 31.83 0.82
C TYR A 298 -9.42 32.96 0.39
N LEU A 299 -8.89 34.18 0.24
CA LEU A 299 -9.63 35.34 -0.22
C LEU A 299 -9.89 35.28 -1.74
N THR A 300 -8.87 34.90 -2.51
CA THR A 300 -8.91 34.82 -3.98
C THR A 300 -9.47 33.49 -4.49
N ALA A 301 -9.64 32.49 -3.62
CA ALA A 301 -10.06 31.13 -3.95
C ALA A 301 -11.30 31.08 -4.84
N THR A 302 -11.20 30.25 -5.87
CA THR A 302 -12.24 30.03 -6.86
C THR A 302 -13.45 29.33 -6.24
N THR A 303 -14.64 29.89 -6.43
CA THR A 303 -15.88 29.36 -5.84
C THR A 303 -16.54 28.34 -6.76
N LEU A 304 -16.57 27.07 -6.35
CA LEU A 304 -17.26 25.98 -7.06
C LEU A 304 -18.77 25.93 -6.76
N GLY A 305 -19.22 26.67 -5.74
CA GLY A 305 -20.62 26.75 -5.33
C GLY A 305 -21.02 25.68 -4.30
N THR A 306 -22.31 25.35 -4.27
CA THR A 306 -22.87 24.35 -3.35
C THR A 306 -22.93 22.98 -4.05
N ILE A 307 -22.10 22.02 -3.61
CA ILE A 307 -22.03 20.67 -4.23
C ILE A 307 -23.23 19.79 -3.82
N SER A 308 -24.11 20.27 -2.93
CA SER A 308 -25.10 19.44 -2.25
C SER A 308 -26.56 19.63 -2.68
N THR A 309 -26.85 20.47 -3.69
CA THR A 309 -28.24 20.87 -4.01
C THR A 309 -28.64 20.85 -5.49
N THR A 310 -27.80 20.31 -6.39
CA THR A 310 -28.12 20.25 -7.82
C THR A 310 -27.68 18.91 -8.40
N GLY A 311 -28.36 18.42 -9.44
CA GLY A 311 -28.10 17.09 -10.04
C GLY A 311 -26.64 16.82 -10.43
N ASN A 312 -25.81 17.86 -10.54
CA ASN A 312 -24.40 17.75 -10.88
C ASN A 312 -23.52 17.63 -9.61
N LEU A 313 -23.31 16.40 -9.14
CA LEU A 313 -22.45 16.09 -7.98
C LEU A 313 -20.98 15.86 -8.35
N SER A 314 -20.66 15.76 -9.64
CA SER A 314 -19.32 15.48 -10.14
C SER A 314 -18.82 16.64 -11.00
N HIS A 315 -17.66 17.19 -10.63
CA HIS A 315 -17.02 18.29 -11.33
C HIS A 315 -15.66 17.85 -11.85
N ILE A 316 -15.38 18.15 -13.12
CA ILE A 316 -14.03 18.05 -13.70
C ILE A 316 -13.48 19.47 -13.79
N ILE A 317 -12.34 19.70 -13.16
CA ILE A 317 -11.64 20.97 -13.13
C ILE A 317 -10.33 20.78 -13.91
N ASN A 318 -10.14 21.59 -14.94
CA ASN A 318 -8.89 21.63 -15.69
C ASN A 318 -8.11 22.86 -15.24
N SER A 319 -6.91 22.63 -14.71
CA SER A 319 -5.97 23.70 -14.35
C SER A 319 -4.54 23.24 -14.62
N ALA A 320 -3.62 24.21 -14.67
CA ALA A 320 -2.20 23.99 -14.86
C ALA A 320 -1.45 24.73 -13.77
N ILE A 321 -0.48 24.04 -13.16
CA ILE A 321 0.47 24.65 -12.23
C ILE A 321 1.65 25.15 -13.05
N ASP A 322 1.80 26.46 -13.16
CA ASP A 322 2.85 27.17 -13.88
C ASP A 322 3.86 27.82 -12.93
N PRO A 323 5.16 27.79 -13.26
CA PRO A 323 6.17 28.42 -12.43
C PRO A 323 6.04 29.96 -12.45
N LEU A 324 5.69 30.55 -11.31
CA LEU A 324 5.56 32.01 -11.16
C LEU A 324 6.91 32.68 -10.83
N PRO A 325 7.13 33.95 -11.24
CA PRO A 325 8.33 34.70 -10.88
C PRO A 325 8.43 34.96 -9.38
N TYR A 326 9.58 34.65 -8.78
CA TYR A 326 9.88 34.97 -7.39
C TYR A 326 10.93 36.07 -7.29
N ALA A 327 10.52 37.23 -6.77
CA ALA A 327 11.30 38.48 -6.81
C ALA A 327 12.41 38.57 -5.74
N PHE A 328 12.48 37.63 -4.79
CA PHE A 328 13.47 37.67 -3.72
C PHE A 328 14.57 36.62 -3.96
N THR A 329 15.81 37.04 -3.67
CA THR A 329 16.96 36.14 -3.57
C THR A 329 17.03 35.64 -2.12
N PHE A 330 17.16 34.32 -1.95
CA PHE A 330 17.33 33.72 -0.63
C PHE A 330 18.72 34.09 -0.06
N PRO A 331 18.92 34.05 1.27
CA PRO A 331 20.25 34.14 1.85
C PRO A 331 21.06 32.85 1.57
N GLY A 332 22.38 32.94 1.63
CA GLY A 332 23.34 31.86 1.44
C GLY A 332 24.52 32.21 0.53
N ALA A 333 24.62 33.42 -0.01
CA ALA A 333 25.72 33.78 -0.92
C ALA A 333 27.06 33.93 -0.19
N ASN A 334 28.18 33.71 -0.90
CA ASN A 334 29.52 34.07 -0.39
C ASN A 334 29.63 35.57 -0.07
N THR A 335 28.79 36.43 -0.67
CA THR A 335 28.80 37.88 -0.41
C THR A 335 27.86 38.31 0.72
N ASP A 336 27.21 37.37 1.40
CA ASP A 336 26.26 37.73 2.45
C ASP A 336 26.97 38.27 3.71
N PRO A 337 26.38 39.28 4.38
CA PRO A 337 26.97 39.84 5.59
C PRO A 337 27.19 38.77 6.68
N GLY A 338 28.42 38.66 7.17
CA GLY A 338 28.79 37.67 8.19
C GLY A 338 29.47 36.42 7.65
N HIS A 339 29.57 36.27 6.32
CA HIS A 339 30.41 35.27 5.68
C HIS A 339 31.91 35.55 5.98
N ARG A 340 32.67 34.50 6.28
CA ARG A 340 34.11 34.60 6.53
C ARG A 340 34.85 34.36 5.22
N GLU A 341 35.63 35.33 4.79
CA GLU A 341 36.48 35.19 3.60
C GLU A 341 37.74 34.38 3.92
N ILE A 342 37.88 33.22 3.27
CA ILE A 342 39.05 32.32 3.37
C ILE A 342 39.61 32.15 1.97
N GLU A 343 40.90 32.47 1.78
CA GLU A 343 41.52 32.58 0.45
C GLU A 343 41.46 31.28 -0.40
N VAL A 344 41.32 30.12 0.23
CA VAL A 344 41.38 28.79 -0.42
C VAL A 344 40.00 28.09 -0.42
N GLU A 345 38.96 28.73 0.12
CA GLU A 345 37.64 28.11 0.26
C GLU A 345 36.55 29.01 -0.32
N SER A 346 35.53 28.39 -0.90
CA SER A 346 34.34 29.05 -1.41
C SER A 346 33.15 28.18 -1.04
N HIS A 347 32.23 28.69 -0.23
CA HIS A 347 31.09 27.91 0.28
C HIS A 347 30.10 27.57 -0.84
N ILE A 348 30.03 28.42 -1.87
CA ILE A 348 29.21 28.22 -3.06
C ILE A 348 30.05 28.46 -4.32
N ASN A 349 29.89 27.60 -5.32
CA ASN A 349 30.51 27.70 -6.64
C ASN A 349 29.51 28.10 -7.76
N GLY A 350 28.26 28.40 -7.39
CA GLY A 350 27.20 28.87 -8.30
C GLY A 350 26.64 30.25 -7.93
N PHE A 351 25.51 30.59 -8.56
CA PHE A 351 24.80 31.86 -8.39
C PHE A 351 23.44 31.64 -7.75
N ALA A 352 22.79 32.74 -7.36
CA ALA A 352 21.40 32.74 -6.94
C ALA A 352 20.52 32.08 -8.00
N ASP A 353 19.53 31.33 -7.54
CA ASP A 353 18.52 30.76 -8.41
C ASP A 353 17.72 31.86 -9.11
N ILE A 354 17.66 31.78 -10.44
CA ILE A 354 16.84 32.64 -11.29
C ILE A 354 15.77 31.84 -12.04
N THR A 355 15.75 30.53 -11.85
CA THR A 355 14.77 29.63 -12.45
C THR A 355 13.45 29.82 -11.70
N HIS A 356 12.35 29.89 -12.45
CA HIS A 356 11.02 29.88 -11.86
C HIS A 356 10.57 28.43 -11.67
N GLY A 357 10.05 28.11 -10.48
CA GLY A 357 9.62 26.77 -10.10
C GLY A 357 10.76 25.78 -9.84
N ILE A 358 10.42 24.50 -9.88
CA ILE A 358 11.30 23.40 -9.48
C ILE A 358 12.24 23.01 -10.63
N SER A 359 13.54 23.00 -10.35
CA SER A 359 14.58 22.52 -11.26
C SER A 359 14.51 20.99 -11.40
N GLN A 360 14.75 20.47 -12.59
CA GLN A 360 14.76 19.01 -12.82
C GLN A 360 16.19 18.54 -13.07
N ILE A 361 16.68 17.63 -12.22
CA ILE A 361 18.03 17.07 -12.34
C ILE A 361 17.93 15.56 -12.47
N ASN A 362 18.44 15.02 -13.57
CA ASN A 362 18.55 13.57 -13.73
C ASN A 362 19.82 13.05 -13.03
N TYR A 363 19.78 11.82 -12.53
CA TYR A 363 20.94 11.08 -12.05
C TYR A 363 20.89 9.62 -12.51
N ASN A 364 21.99 8.90 -12.39
CA ASN A 364 22.11 7.49 -12.79
C ASN A 364 23.28 6.78 -12.07
N PHE A 365 23.35 5.46 -12.29
CA PHE A 365 24.40 4.57 -11.81
C PHE A 365 25.06 3.81 -12.96
N LYS A 366 25.49 4.52 -14.02
CA LYS A 366 26.17 3.90 -15.18
C LYS A 366 27.29 2.96 -14.75
N ASP A 367 27.43 1.87 -15.48
CA ASP A 367 28.52 0.91 -15.32
C ASP A 367 29.87 1.53 -15.68
N VAL A 368 30.02 2.09 -16.88
CA VAL A 368 31.27 2.75 -17.29
C VAL A 368 31.21 4.24 -16.95
N TYR A 369 32.12 4.71 -16.09
CA TYR A 369 32.16 6.11 -15.65
C TYR A 369 33.43 6.86 -16.05
N GLY A 370 34.45 6.18 -16.58
CA GLY A 370 35.69 6.83 -17.02
C GLY A 370 36.80 5.84 -17.37
N THR A 371 38.03 6.37 -17.45
CA THR A 371 39.24 5.59 -17.65
C THR A 371 40.31 5.99 -16.65
N ASP A 372 41.16 5.04 -16.26
CA ASP A 372 42.33 5.34 -15.43
C ASP A 372 43.46 6.04 -16.25
N PRO A 373 44.54 6.51 -15.61
CA PRO A 373 45.66 7.15 -16.31
C PRO A 373 46.40 6.26 -17.32
N LEU A 374 46.19 4.94 -17.28
CA LEU A 374 46.76 3.96 -18.21
C LEU A 374 45.81 3.66 -19.38
N GLY A 375 44.62 4.26 -19.40
CA GLY A 375 43.59 4.10 -20.43
C GLY A 375 42.69 2.87 -20.23
N ASN A 376 42.73 2.23 -19.07
CA ASN A 376 41.83 1.12 -18.77
C ASN A 376 40.42 1.64 -18.48
N ILE A 377 39.41 0.96 -18.99
CA ILE A 377 37.99 1.28 -18.70
C ILE A 377 37.70 0.95 -17.24
N LEU A 378 37.08 1.91 -16.55
CA LEU A 378 36.68 1.76 -15.16
C LEU A 378 35.18 1.45 -15.06
N HIS A 379 34.87 0.40 -14.29
CA HIS A 379 33.52 -0.08 -14.03
C HIS A 379 33.07 0.29 -12.62
N ASN A 380 31.83 0.74 -12.50
CA ASN A 380 31.22 1.19 -11.27
C ASN A 380 30.94 -0.01 -10.37
N VAL A 381 31.63 -0.06 -9.23
CA VAL A 381 31.48 -1.15 -8.25
C VAL A 381 30.46 -0.83 -7.15
N ILE A 382 29.61 0.18 -7.37
CA ILE A 382 28.55 0.56 -6.43
C ILE A 382 27.60 -0.60 -6.13
N THR A 383 27.37 -0.85 -4.85
CA THR A 383 26.49 -1.93 -4.38
C THR A 383 25.01 -1.50 -4.43
N ASP A 384 24.07 -2.45 -4.37
CA ASP A 384 22.64 -2.11 -4.30
C ASP A 384 22.28 -1.37 -3.00
N ALA A 385 22.98 -1.65 -1.90
CA ALA A 385 22.83 -0.90 -0.65
C ALA A 385 23.26 0.56 -0.82
N GLN A 386 24.38 0.80 -1.50
CA GLN A 386 24.90 2.13 -1.82
C GLN A 386 24.01 2.89 -2.82
N LYS A 387 23.47 2.22 -3.84
CA LYS A 387 22.43 2.84 -4.70
C LYS A 387 21.24 3.30 -3.88
N GLN A 388 20.80 2.50 -2.90
CA GLN A 388 19.74 2.92 -2.00
C GLN A 388 20.15 4.12 -1.14
N ARG A 389 21.38 4.15 -0.60
CA ARG A 389 21.90 5.31 0.14
C ARG A 389 21.92 6.57 -0.74
N ALA A 390 22.32 6.47 -2.00
CA ALA A 390 22.31 7.60 -2.93
C ALA A 390 20.90 8.12 -3.23
N ARG A 391 19.91 7.23 -3.39
CA ARG A 391 18.50 7.64 -3.55
C ARG A 391 18.02 8.44 -2.36
N GLU A 392 18.38 8.04 -1.14
CA GLU A 392 18.05 8.79 0.06
C GLU A 392 18.75 10.15 0.11
N VAL A 393 20.00 10.25 -0.33
CA VAL A 393 20.68 11.56 -0.48
C VAL A 393 19.88 12.49 -1.40
N PHE A 394 19.45 11.99 -2.56
CA PHE A 394 18.62 12.75 -3.49
C PHE A 394 17.25 13.10 -2.90
N GLU A 395 16.66 12.22 -2.08
CA GLU A 395 15.41 12.49 -1.36
C GLU A 395 15.58 13.61 -0.31
N PHE A 396 16.66 13.59 0.47
CA PHE A 396 16.97 14.67 1.41
C PHE A 396 17.11 16.01 0.69
N TYR A 397 17.92 16.08 -0.36
CA TYR A 397 18.07 17.32 -1.13
C TYR A 397 16.76 17.73 -1.82
N GLY A 398 16.04 16.81 -2.45
CA GLY A 398 14.79 17.10 -3.15
C GLY A 398 13.66 17.55 -2.22
N SER A 399 13.67 17.11 -0.95
CA SER A 399 12.67 17.54 0.04
C SER A 399 12.92 18.94 0.61
N LEU A 400 14.15 19.45 0.52
CA LEU A 400 14.58 20.71 1.15
C LEU A 400 14.91 21.81 0.14
N LEU A 401 15.26 21.43 -1.09
CA LEU A 401 15.64 22.31 -2.19
C LEU A 401 14.58 22.30 -3.28
N GLY A 402 14.58 23.33 -4.15
CA GLY A 402 13.71 23.39 -5.32
C GLY A 402 14.12 22.47 -6.46
N ILE A 403 14.35 21.18 -6.18
CA ILE A 403 14.87 20.22 -7.16
C ILE A 403 14.03 18.94 -7.18
N ASP A 404 13.60 18.54 -8.38
CA ASP A 404 13.06 17.21 -8.67
C ASP A 404 14.17 16.32 -9.26
N PHE A 405 14.58 15.32 -8.49
CA PHE A 405 15.62 14.36 -8.88
C PHE A 405 15.03 13.13 -9.55
N ARG A 406 15.59 12.74 -10.71
CA ARG A 406 15.09 11.60 -11.47
C ARG A 406 16.18 10.60 -11.79
N GLU A 407 15.98 9.36 -11.34
CA GLU A 407 16.83 8.25 -11.76
C GLU A 407 16.56 7.93 -13.23
N THR A 408 17.63 7.80 -14.01
CA THR A 408 17.60 7.44 -15.43
C THR A 408 18.66 6.38 -15.69
N ASP A 409 18.57 5.71 -16.84
CA ASP A 409 19.58 4.72 -17.21
C ASP A 409 20.96 5.37 -17.48
N SER A 410 20.99 6.61 -17.98
CA SER A 410 22.22 7.20 -18.49
C SER A 410 22.29 8.74 -18.60
N LEU A 411 21.31 9.49 -18.10
CA LEU A 411 21.30 10.95 -18.23
C LEU A 411 21.61 11.63 -16.89
N GLY A 412 22.25 12.80 -16.98
CA GLY A 412 22.55 13.64 -15.81
C GLY A 412 23.71 13.14 -14.95
N LEU A 413 23.62 13.40 -13.64
CA LEU A 413 24.67 13.11 -12.66
C LEU A 413 24.94 11.60 -12.55
N THR A 414 26.18 11.21 -12.33
CA THR A 414 26.55 9.78 -12.18
C THR A 414 27.14 9.56 -10.80
N VAL A 415 26.55 8.65 -10.03
CA VAL A 415 27.04 8.28 -8.69
C VAL A 415 27.79 6.95 -8.77
N VAL A 416 29.02 6.94 -8.25
CA VAL A 416 29.98 5.87 -8.47
C VAL A 416 30.65 5.47 -7.16
N THR A 417 30.87 4.18 -6.95
CA THR A 417 31.93 3.69 -6.08
C THR A 417 33.04 3.17 -6.99
N GLY A 418 34.27 3.69 -6.87
CA GLY A 418 35.30 3.46 -7.88
C GLY A 418 36.62 4.17 -7.63
N ASP A 419 37.46 4.22 -8.66
CA ASP A 419 38.77 4.86 -8.66
C ASP A 419 38.63 6.36 -8.97
N LEU A 420 39.07 7.20 -8.02
CA LEU A 420 39.01 8.66 -8.12
C LEU A 420 39.79 9.22 -9.32
N ARG A 421 40.77 8.46 -9.85
CA ARG A 421 41.63 8.89 -10.96
C ARG A 421 40.90 9.00 -12.30
N ALA A 422 39.63 8.59 -12.36
CA ALA A 422 38.75 8.93 -13.47
C ALA A 422 38.50 10.44 -13.59
N ILE A 423 38.60 11.20 -12.48
CA ILE A 423 38.43 12.65 -12.44
C ILE A 423 39.80 13.35 -12.34
N ASP A 424 40.65 12.96 -11.39
CA ASP A 424 41.99 13.52 -11.23
C ASP A 424 43.07 12.43 -11.36
N PRO A 425 43.80 12.35 -12.49
CA PRO A 425 44.83 11.34 -12.74
C PRO A 425 45.97 11.31 -11.70
N THR A 426 46.15 12.39 -10.94
CA THR A 426 47.25 12.56 -9.98
C THR A 426 46.85 12.33 -8.53
N ILE A 427 45.55 12.12 -8.27
CA ILE A 427 45.06 12.01 -6.91
C ILE A 427 45.61 10.75 -6.22
N PRO A 428 46.16 10.87 -4.99
CA PRO A 428 46.55 9.71 -4.21
C PRO A 428 45.33 8.86 -3.86
N THR A 429 45.33 7.60 -4.30
CA THR A 429 44.31 6.60 -3.95
C THR A 429 44.83 5.67 -2.87
N GLY A 430 44.00 5.30 -1.89
CA GLY A 430 44.35 4.32 -0.86
C GLY A 430 43.60 4.53 0.45
N PRO A 431 43.52 3.51 1.32
CA PRO A 431 42.73 3.60 2.56
C PRO A 431 43.16 4.75 3.48
N GLY A 432 42.19 5.51 3.99
CA GLY A 432 42.40 6.71 4.81
C GLY A 432 42.85 7.94 4.01
N GLY A 433 42.63 7.94 2.69
CA GLY A 433 42.99 8.99 1.77
C GLY A 433 41.86 9.98 1.52
N VAL A 434 41.78 10.50 0.30
CA VAL A 434 40.61 11.25 -0.15
C VAL A 434 39.46 10.26 -0.31
N ALA A 435 38.39 10.43 0.45
CA ALA A 435 37.30 9.45 0.52
C ALA A 435 36.31 9.58 -0.65
N GLY A 436 36.24 10.75 -1.29
CA GLY A 436 35.38 11.03 -2.42
C GLY A 436 35.90 12.16 -3.30
N LEU A 437 35.43 12.21 -4.54
CA LEU A 437 35.73 13.29 -5.48
C LEU A 437 34.58 13.50 -6.46
N ALA A 438 34.19 14.76 -6.63
CA ALA A 438 33.18 15.19 -7.59
C ALA A 438 33.75 16.07 -8.71
N GLY A 439 33.29 15.85 -9.94
CA GLY A 439 33.69 16.64 -11.10
C GLY A 439 33.08 16.12 -12.40
N GLY A 440 32.88 17.02 -13.36
CA GLY A 440 32.37 16.63 -14.70
C GLY A 440 30.99 15.95 -14.69
N GLY A 441 30.18 16.14 -13.64
CA GLY A 441 28.89 15.48 -13.46
C GLY A 441 28.98 14.08 -12.85
N VAL A 442 30.14 13.68 -12.32
CA VAL A 442 30.36 12.38 -11.67
C VAL A 442 30.78 12.62 -10.22
N ALA A 443 30.15 11.90 -9.28
CA ALA A 443 30.53 11.83 -7.87
C ALA A 443 31.06 10.42 -7.60
N ILE A 444 32.32 10.31 -7.20
CA ILE A 444 33.01 9.04 -6.97
C ILE A 444 33.33 8.92 -5.47
N MET A 445 32.85 7.85 -4.84
CA MET A 445 33.30 7.40 -3.53
C MET A 445 34.44 6.40 -3.75
N ASP A 446 35.58 6.59 -3.07
CA ASP A 446 36.78 5.78 -3.32
C ASP A 446 36.53 4.31 -2.96
N GLN A 447 36.75 3.42 -3.92
CA GLN A 447 36.68 1.97 -3.72
C GLN A 447 37.78 1.43 -2.79
N ALA A 448 38.85 2.21 -2.53
CA ALA A 448 39.92 1.82 -1.62
C ALA A 448 39.53 1.92 -0.14
N GLU A 449 38.43 2.61 0.19
CA GLU A 449 37.95 2.75 1.56
C GLU A 449 37.10 1.55 2.00
N VAL A 450 37.05 1.33 3.32
CA VAL A 450 36.16 0.32 3.93
C VAL A 450 34.89 1.03 4.38
N TRP A 451 33.83 0.83 3.61
CA TRP A 451 32.55 1.52 3.81
C TRP A 451 31.61 0.82 4.78
N ASN A 452 30.92 1.61 5.58
CA ASN A 452 29.70 1.25 6.28
C ASN A 452 28.49 1.79 5.49
N ASP A 453 27.76 0.89 4.83
CA ASP A 453 26.59 1.22 4.01
C ASP A 453 25.31 1.46 4.85
N GLY A 454 25.43 1.66 6.16
CA GLY A 454 24.31 1.99 7.04
C GLY A 454 23.67 3.35 6.74
N PRO A 455 22.40 3.59 7.15
CA PRO A 455 21.77 4.89 7.01
C PRO A 455 22.55 5.98 7.75
N GLY A 456 22.88 7.08 7.07
CA GLY A 456 23.65 8.19 7.66
C GLY A 456 25.11 7.85 8.03
N ALA A 457 25.63 6.70 7.59
CA ALA A 457 27.01 6.28 7.88
C ALA A 457 28.03 6.95 6.94
N ASP A 458 29.29 6.48 6.97
CA ASP A 458 30.42 7.13 6.29
C ASP A 458 30.25 7.22 4.76
N TRP A 459 29.81 6.15 4.08
CA TRP A 459 29.57 6.19 2.63
C TRP A 459 28.47 7.19 2.28
N PHE A 460 27.37 7.20 3.06
CA PHE A 460 26.26 8.13 2.86
C PHE A 460 26.72 9.59 3.03
N SER A 461 27.49 9.86 4.09
CA SER A 461 27.99 11.21 4.37
C SER A 461 28.91 11.72 3.26
N VAL A 462 29.81 10.87 2.75
CA VAL A 462 30.70 11.24 1.64
C VAL A 462 29.91 11.39 0.34
N ALA A 463 28.98 10.48 0.04
CA ALA A 463 28.13 10.61 -1.14
C ALA A 463 27.31 11.91 -1.12
N MET A 464 26.77 12.30 0.04
CA MET A 464 26.06 13.56 0.19
C MET A 464 26.96 14.78 -0.03
N HIS A 465 28.20 14.73 0.48
CA HIS A 465 29.22 15.74 0.25
C HIS A 465 29.52 15.93 -1.24
N GLU A 466 29.87 14.83 -1.94
CA GLU A 466 30.24 14.86 -3.36
C GLU A 466 29.06 15.22 -4.26
N ILE A 467 27.85 14.76 -3.95
CA ILE A 467 26.64 15.17 -4.67
C ILE A 467 26.38 16.66 -4.45
N GLY A 468 26.59 17.19 -3.25
CA GLY A 468 26.51 18.63 -2.97
C GLY A 468 27.46 19.46 -3.84
N HIS A 469 28.68 18.96 -4.10
CA HIS A 469 29.59 19.59 -5.07
C HIS A 469 29.03 19.63 -6.49
N LEU A 470 28.38 18.55 -6.94
CA LEU A 470 27.72 18.53 -8.24
C LEU A 470 26.51 19.49 -8.32
N LEU A 471 25.90 19.81 -7.18
CA LEU A 471 24.86 20.84 -7.05
C LEU A 471 25.46 22.25 -6.87
N GLY A 472 26.79 22.38 -6.86
CA GLY A 472 27.48 23.67 -6.79
C GLY A 472 27.75 24.18 -5.38
N GLN A 473 27.56 23.36 -4.34
CA GLN A 473 28.05 23.64 -3.00
C GLN A 473 29.57 23.45 -2.97
N GLY A 474 30.30 24.31 -2.28
CA GLY A 474 31.74 24.16 -2.06
C GLY A 474 32.05 23.81 -0.61
N HIS A 475 33.32 23.61 -0.29
CA HIS A 475 33.74 23.29 1.07
C HIS A 475 33.46 24.44 2.04
N THR A 476 33.05 24.07 3.25
CA THR A 476 32.69 24.98 4.33
C THR A 476 33.39 24.58 5.64
N TYR A 477 34.70 24.39 5.60
CA TYR A 477 35.46 23.80 6.71
C TYR A 477 35.52 24.67 7.96
N ASP A 478 35.24 25.96 7.83
CA ASP A 478 35.14 26.90 8.94
C ASP A 478 33.75 26.94 9.62
N LEU A 479 32.75 26.28 9.04
CA LEU A 479 31.41 26.19 9.61
C LEU A 479 31.32 25.11 10.71
N PRO A 480 30.30 25.18 11.59
CA PRO A 480 30.16 24.23 12.69
C PRO A 480 30.09 22.77 12.25
N ASP A 481 30.50 21.88 13.16
CA ASP A 481 30.26 20.43 13.09
C ASP A 481 28.82 20.12 12.65
N GLN A 482 28.63 18.95 12.00
CA GLN A 482 27.36 18.51 11.38
C GLN A 482 26.99 19.21 10.06
N THR A 483 27.82 20.13 9.56
CA THR A 483 27.70 20.63 8.18
C THR A 483 28.32 19.61 7.23
N ILE A 484 27.56 19.16 6.21
CA ILE A 484 27.99 18.12 5.28
C ILE A 484 29.19 18.56 4.46
N GLN A 485 29.19 19.81 4.00
CA GLN A 485 30.33 20.40 3.29
C GLN A 485 31.48 20.83 4.23
N GLY A 486 31.34 20.62 5.54
CA GLY A 486 32.31 21.01 6.57
C GLY A 486 33.29 19.90 6.94
N SER A 487 34.13 20.16 7.96
CA SER A 487 35.22 19.26 8.33
C SER A 487 34.81 18.07 9.21
N ASN A 488 33.63 18.11 9.82
CA ASN A 488 33.19 17.09 10.77
C ASN A 488 31.67 16.82 10.68
N PRO A 489 31.21 16.24 9.56
CA PRO A 489 29.77 16.08 9.27
C PRO A 489 29.09 15.03 10.16
N LEU A 490 29.84 14.05 10.68
CA LEU A 490 29.32 12.95 11.50
C LEU A 490 29.49 13.19 13.01
N ALA A 491 29.78 14.43 13.43
CA ALA A 491 29.98 14.73 14.84
C ALA A 491 28.68 14.61 15.64
N THR A 492 28.75 14.04 16.85
CA THR A 492 27.69 14.19 17.86
C THR A 492 27.94 15.45 18.68
N VAL A 493 27.06 16.45 18.56
CA VAL A 493 27.18 17.71 19.33
C VAL A 493 26.29 17.63 20.57
N GLY A 494 26.90 17.35 21.72
CA GLY A 494 26.16 17.16 22.97
C GLY A 494 25.33 15.87 22.96
N ASN A 495 24.00 16.00 23.03
CA ASN A 495 23.06 14.88 22.92
C ASN A 495 22.32 14.87 21.56
N VAL A 496 22.83 15.60 20.57
CA VAL A 496 22.22 15.73 19.25
C VAL A 496 23.02 14.88 18.27
N GLU A 497 22.34 13.88 17.69
CA GLU A 497 22.87 13.07 16.59
C GLU A 497 23.05 13.92 15.33
N PRO A 498 23.93 13.52 14.39
CA PRO A 498 24.04 14.17 13.09
C PRO A 498 22.67 14.22 12.38
N PHE A 499 22.41 15.35 11.71
CA PHE A 499 21.25 15.52 10.85
C PHE A 499 21.71 15.94 9.46
N PHE A 500 20.93 15.55 8.45
CA PHE A 500 21.34 15.59 7.06
C PHE A 500 20.27 16.28 6.22
N PRO A 501 20.63 17.25 5.35
CA PRO A 501 21.85 18.03 5.39
C PRO A 501 21.93 18.90 6.65
N GLY A 502 23.11 19.45 6.95
CA GLY A 502 23.26 20.48 7.98
C GLY A 502 22.56 21.78 7.59
N ASN A 503 22.29 22.65 8.57
CA ASN A 503 21.54 23.90 8.33
C ASN A 503 22.22 24.82 7.31
N ALA A 504 23.56 24.88 7.32
CA ALA A 504 24.32 25.69 6.37
C ALA A 504 24.22 25.13 4.95
N ASP A 505 24.29 23.81 4.77
CA ASP A 505 24.12 23.16 3.47
C ASP A 505 22.73 23.44 2.88
N VAL A 506 21.69 23.49 3.73
CA VAL A 506 20.33 23.86 3.33
C VAL A 506 20.26 25.33 2.91
N ILE A 507 20.82 26.25 3.69
CA ILE A 507 20.83 27.68 3.35
C ILE A 507 21.54 27.91 2.00
N HIS A 508 22.73 27.34 1.83
CA HIS A 508 23.48 27.45 0.58
C HIS A 508 22.76 26.77 -0.59
N GLY A 509 22.16 25.60 -0.37
CA GLY A 509 21.37 24.90 -1.37
C GLY A 509 20.14 25.69 -1.81
N GLN A 510 19.40 26.30 -0.87
CA GLN A 510 18.19 27.08 -1.17
C GLN A 510 18.51 28.42 -1.85
N TYR A 511 19.71 28.97 -1.65
CA TYR A 511 20.21 30.08 -2.46
C TYR A 511 20.32 29.71 -3.95
N GLN A 512 20.81 28.51 -4.25
CA GLN A 512 21.03 28.01 -5.61
C GLN A 512 19.79 27.36 -6.24
N TYR A 513 18.90 26.80 -5.42
CA TYR A 513 17.69 26.08 -5.82
C TYR A 513 16.56 26.37 -4.83
N ARG A 514 15.80 27.42 -5.08
CA ARG A 514 14.76 27.87 -4.13
C ARG A 514 13.60 26.88 -4.12
N PRO A 515 13.08 26.46 -2.95
CA PRO A 515 11.95 25.55 -2.85
C PRO A 515 10.62 26.24 -3.19
N ASP A 516 10.58 27.00 -4.28
CA ASP A 516 9.47 27.83 -4.69
C ASP A 516 8.41 26.98 -5.39
N SER A 517 7.50 26.40 -4.59
CA SER A 517 6.20 25.92 -5.08
C SER A 517 5.17 27.03 -4.80
N VAL A 518 5.23 28.06 -5.63
CA VAL A 518 4.46 29.30 -5.45
C VAL A 518 3.12 29.30 -6.16
N ASP A 519 2.86 28.30 -7.00
CA ASP A 519 1.58 28.19 -7.70
C ASP A 519 0.69 27.14 -7.03
N VAL A 520 -0.35 27.65 -6.38
CA VAL A 520 -1.32 26.87 -5.61
C VAL A 520 -2.70 27.22 -6.14
N ASP A 521 -3.37 26.24 -6.71
CA ASP A 521 -4.76 26.40 -7.10
C ASP A 521 -5.69 26.15 -5.92
N LEU A 522 -6.33 27.19 -5.40
CA LEU A 522 -7.28 27.06 -4.30
C LEU A 522 -8.74 27.17 -4.76
N TYR A 523 -9.49 26.10 -4.50
CA TYR A 523 -10.91 26.00 -4.74
C TYR A 523 -11.69 25.96 -3.43
N LYS A 524 -12.89 26.56 -3.42
CA LYS A 524 -13.83 26.49 -2.29
C LYS A 524 -15.21 26.07 -2.72
N PHE A 525 -15.87 25.27 -1.88
CA PHE A 525 -17.25 24.84 -2.06
C PHE A 525 -18.00 24.87 -0.73
N VAL A 526 -19.32 24.90 -0.81
CA VAL A 526 -20.21 24.91 0.35
C VAL A 526 -20.91 23.56 0.48
N VAL A 527 -20.89 23.01 1.69
CA VAL A 527 -21.77 21.89 2.10
C VAL A 527 -23.00 22.51 2.75
N GLY A 528 -24.19 22.24 2.20
CA GLY A 528 -25.43 22.80 2.72
C GLY A 528 -25.70 22.39 4.18
N ALA A 529 -26.35 23.27 4.93
CA ALA A 529 -26.62 23.06 6.36
C ALA A 529 -27.42 21.77 6.59
N GLY A 530 -26.96 20.95 7.53
CA GLY A 530 -27.59 19.67 7.88
C GLY A 530 -27.29 18.52 6.91
N GLN A 531 -26.40 18.72 5.94
CA GLN A 531 -25.97 17.67 5.02
C GLN A 531 -24.63 17.08 5.44
N SER A 532 -24.51 15.76 5.32
CA SER A 532 -23.28 14.99 5.49
C SER A 532 -23.16 14.00 4.33
N GLY A 533 -21.93 13.62 4.00
CA GLY A 533 -21.66 12.73 2.88
C GLY A 533 -20.19 12.40 2.75
N VAL A 534 -19.88 11.63 1.72
CA VAL A 534 -18.50 11.30 1.32
C VAL A 534 -18.06 12.30 0.26
N PHE A 535 -16.90 12.93 0.48
CA PHE A 535 -16.23 13.73 -0.52
C PHE A 535 -15.12 12.87 -1.14
N THR A 536 -15.13 12.74 -2.46
CA THR A 536 -14.08 12.04 -3.22
C THR A 536 -13.47 13.02 -4.19
N THR A 537 -12.13 13.03 -4.21
CA THR A 537 -11.35 13.87 -5.11
C THR A 537 -10.17 13.05 -5.62
N GLU A 538 -9.84 13.25 -6.89
CA GLU A 538 -8.76 12.56 -7.57
C GLU A 538 -8.05 13.57 -8.47
N VAL A 539 -6.70 13.51 -8.49
CA VAL A 539 -5.91 14.21 -9.50
C VAL A 539 -5.64 13.24 -10.63
N ILE A 540 -6.00 13.63 -11.85
CA ILE A 540 -5.70 12.85 -13.05
C ILE A 540 -4.70 13.65 -13.88
N ALA A 541 -3.53 13.07 -14.12
CA ALA A 541 -2.58 13.61 -15.09
C ALA A 541 -2.94 13.08 -16.49
N GLU A 542 -3.28 13.96 -17.42
CA GLU A 542 -3.48 13.56 -18.81
C GLU A 542 -2.14 13.15 -19.46
N ARG A 543 -2.12 12.02 -20.18
CA ARG A 543 -0.95 11.60 -20.99
C ARG A 543 -0.84 12.48 -22.25
N LEU A 544 -0.44 13.73 -22.06
CA LEU A 544 -0.11 14.64 -23.14
C LEU A 544 1.34 14.43 -23.59
N ALA A 545 1.61 14.70 -24.87
CA ALA A 545 2.97 14.64 -25.43
C ALA A 545 3.96 15.58 -24.71
N ASN A 546 3.44 16.67 -24.12
CA ASN A 546 4.16 17.62 -23.28
C ASN A 546 3.49 17.76 -21.90
N ALA A 547 3.16 16.64 -21.24
CA ALA A 547 2.56 16.68 -19.92
C ALA A 547 3.53 17.28 -18.88
N SER A 548 2.99 18.03 -17.92
CA SER A 548 3.75 18.38 -16.72
C SER A 548 4.22 17.09 -16.03
N ARG A 549 5.48 17.09 -15.61
CA ARG A 549 6.11 15.97 -14.91
C ARG A 549 6.21 16.24 -13.40
N LEU A 550 5.53 17.29 -12.92
CA LEU A 550 5.45 17.63 -11.50
C LEU A 550 4.38 16.79 -10.83
N ASP A 551 4.62 16.42 -9.58
CA ASP A 551 3.61 15.79 -8.74
C ASP A 551 2.53 16.79 -8.36
N SER A 552 1.28 16.33 -8.33
CA SER A 552 0.14 17.10 -7.85
C SER A 552 -0.29 16.60 -6.48
N ALA A 553 -0.41 17.50 -5.52
CA ALA A 553 -0.90 17.19 -4.18
C ALA A 553 -2.23 17.91 -3.93
N ILE A 554 -3.23 17.18 -3.42
CA ILE A 554 -4.49 17.78 -2.95
C ILE A 554 -4.48 17.82 -1.43
N ARG A 555 -4.93 18.94 -0.86
CA ARG A 555 -5.22 19.09 0.57
C ARG A 555 -6.61 19.66 0.75
N LEU A 556 -7.36 19.11 1.71
CA LEU A 556 -8.70 19.58 2.04
C LEU A 556 -8.67 20.32 3.38
N PHE A 557 -9.32 21.48 3.40
CA PHE A 557 -9.48 22.28 4.61
C PHE A 557 -10.97 22.51 4.87
N ARG A 558 -11.37 22.47 6.14
CA ARG A 558 -12.67 22.93 6.61
C ARG A 558 -12.54 24.34 7.17
N GLU A 559 -13.43 25.25 6.76
CA GLU A 559 -13.61 26.54 7.42
C GLU A 559 -14.69 26.44 8.50
N ASN A 560 -14.31 26.77 9.73
CA ASN A 560 -15.18 26.77 10.90
C ASN A 560 -16.04 28.06 10.96
N PRO A 561 -17.13 28.07 11.74
CA PRO A 561 -18.00 29.25 11.87
C PRO A 561 -17.30 30.51 12.41
N ASP A 562 -16.18 30.35 13.11
CA ASP A 562 -15.36 31.44 13.64
C ASP A 562 -14.31 31.96 12.64
N GLY A 563 -14.27 31.40 11.41
CA GLY A 563 -13.31 31.73 10.36
C GLY A 563 -11.96 31.02 10.51
N SER A 564 -11.76 30.21 11.56
CA SER A 564 -10.60 29.33 11.67
C SER A 564 -10.68 28.19 10.63
N ARG A 565 -9.55 27.60 10.28
CA ARG A 565 -9.50 26.50 9.31
C ARG A 565 -8.71 25.32 9.88
N GLU A 566 -9.21 24.12 9.66
CA GLU A 566 -8.56 22.86 10.01
C GLU A 566 -8.33 22.01 8.76
N MET A 567 -7.19 21.33 8.69
CA MET A 567 -6.94 20.32 7.65
C MET A 567 -7.75 19.07 7.99
N LEU A 568 -8.44 18.50 7.00
CA LEU A 568 -9.25 17.28 7.15
C LEU A 568 -8.47 16.02 6.79
#